data_AF-A0A1S9T1Z6-F1
#
_entry.id   AF-A0A1S9T1Z6-F1
#
_cell.length_a   1.000
_cell.length_b   1.000
_cell.length_c   1.000
_cell.angle_alpha   90.00
_cell.angle_beta   90.00
_cell.angle_gamma   90.00
#
_symmetry.space_group_name_H-M   'P 1'
#
loop_
_entity.id
_entity.type
_entity.pdbx_description
1 polymer ?
#
loop_
_entity_poly.entity_id
_entity_poly.type
_entity_poly.pdbx_seq_one_letter_code
_entity_poly.pdbx_strand_id
1 'polypeptide(L)'
;MIAIGIGLSVLLIAYLCIQVYPFQEQKLEQGKYDGYGFWFILWTGCSMYISDYVLQESDFQWGIKMGVAILMTGIGVAFVGRQLMYDLKHKKLPFQRK
;
A
#
# COMPACT_ATOMS: atom_id res chain seq x y z
N MET A 1 -15.48 -12.95 8.23
CA MET A 1 -14.28 -13.81 8.39
C MET A 1 -13.26 -13.59 7.28
N ILE A 2 -13.67 -13.58 6.01
CA ILE A 2 -12.77 -13.36 4.85
C ILE A 2 -12.07 -12.00 4.88
N ALA A 3 -12.80 -10.91 5.21
CA ALA A 3 -12.23 -9.57 5.28
C ALA A 3 -11.07 -9.43 6.30
N ILE A 4 -11.14 -10.15 7.42
CA ILE A 4 -10.08 -10.16 8.44
C ILE A 4 -8.84 -10.88 7.89
N GLY A 5 -9.02 -11.98 7.15
CA GLY A 5 -7.92 -12.69 6.50
C GLY A 5 -7.21 -11.82 5.46
N ILE A 6 -7.95 -11.08 4.64
CA ILE A 6 -7.38 -10.14 3.66
C ILE A 6 -6.60 -9.03 4.37
N GLY A 7 -7.17 -8.42 5.41
CA GLY A 7 -6.50 -7.38 6.20
C GLY A 7 -5.20 -7.86 6.84
N LEU A 8 -5.19 -9.07 7.41
CA LEU A 8 -3.99 -9.68 7.98
C LEU A 8 -2.92 -9.98 6.92
N SER A 9 -3.35 -10.39 5.72
CA SER A 9 -2.44 -10.65 4.60
C SER A 9 -1.73 -9.36 4.17
N VAL A 10 -2.48 -8.26 4.04
CA VAL A 10 -1.96 -6.93 3.72
C VAL A 10 -0.98 -6.45 4.78
N LEU A 11 -1.31 -6.62 6.07
CA LEU A 11 -0.41 -6.28 7.17
C LEU A 11 0.89 -7.09 7.16
N LEU A 12 0.81 -8.40 6.91
CA LEU A 12 1.97 -9.28 6.83
C LEU A 12 2.88 -8.88 5.67
N ILE A 13 2.31 -8.61 4.49
CA ILE A 13 3.05 -8.13 3.32
C ILE A 13 3.68 -6.78 3.61
N ALA A 14 2.95 -5.88 4.27
CA ALA A 14 3.48 -4.57 4.64
C ALA A 14 4.68 -4.71 5.57
N TYR A 15 4.58 -5.58 6.58
CA TYR A 15 5.66 -5.89 7.51
C TYR A 15 6.89 -6.48 6.80
N LEU A 16 6.69 -7.48 5.93
CA LEU A 16 7.77 -8.09 5.15
C LEU A 16 8.42 -7.07 4.21
N CYS A 17 7.63 -6.22 3.55
CA CYS A 17 8.13 -5.18 2.65
C CYS A 17 8.96 -4.14 3.42
N ILE A 18 8.53 -3.75 4.62
CA ILE A 18 9.32 -2.93 5.53
C ILE A 18 10.65 -3.62 5.88
N GLN A 19 10.66 -4.93 6.14
CA GLN A 19 11.88 -5.61 6.56
C GLN A 19 12.87 -5.83 5.41
N VAL A 20 12.37 -6.17 4.21
CA VAL A 20 13.19 -6.54 3.05
C VAL A 20 13.66 -5.32 2.27
N TYR A 21 12.84 -4.27 2.15
CA TYR A 21 13.17 -3.10 1.35
C TYR A 21 13.80 -2.00 2.22
N PRO A 22 15.09 -1.66 2.02
CA PRO A 22 15.68 -0.51 2.67
C PRO A 22 15.04 0.74 2.07
N PHE A 23 14.11 1.31 2.84
CA PHE A 23 13.41 2.52 2.48
C PHE A 23 14.41 3.65 2.29
N GLN A 24 14.25 4.43 1.21
CA GLN A 24 15.14 5.57 0.96
C GLN A 24 14.79 6.73 1.89
N GLU A 25 15.25 6.66 3.14
CA GLU A 25 15.10 7.74 4.13
C GLU A 25 15.62 9.09 3.59
N GLN A 26 16.65 9.06 2.74
CA GLN A 26 17.16 10.23 2.01
C GLN A 26 16.09 10.98 1.21
N LYS A 27 15.10 10.30 0.61
CA LYS A 27 14.01 10.97 -0.12
C LYS A 27 13.09 11.72 0.83
N LEU A 28 12.82 11.15 2.01
CA LEU A 28 12.03 11.80 3.05
C LEU A 28 12.80 12.98 3.66
N GLU A 29 14.09 12.82 3.95
CA GLU A 29 14.93 13.90 4.47
C GLU A 29 15.02 15.09 3.51
N GLN A 30 15.05 14.84 2.20
CA GLN A 30 14.95 15.86 1.15
C GLN A 30 13.55 16.48 0.99
N GLY A 31 12.59 16.14 1.85
CA GLY A 31 11.23 16.69 1.82
C GLY A 31 10.35 16.15 0.69
N LYS A 32 10.84 15.21 -0.14
CA LYS A 32 10.02 14.58 -1.18
C LYS A 32 9.08 13.56 -0.54
N TYR A 33 7.79 13.88 -0.64
CA TYR A 33 6.70 13.02 -0.20
C TYR A 33 6.73 11.69 -0.98
N ASP A 34 6.56 10.55 -0.31
CA ASP A 34 6.43 9.27 -1.00
C ASP A 34 4.99 9.08 -1.50
N GLY A 35 4.63 9.91 -2.48
CA GLY A 35 3.31 9.95 -3.09
C GLY A 35 2.96 8.67 -3.82
N TYR A 36 3.98 7.88 -4.16
CA TYR A 36 3.84 6.62 -4.84
C TYR A 36 3.06 5.60 -4.01
N GLY A 37 3.29 5.52 -2.70
CA GLY A 37 2.56 4.60 -1.82
C GLY A 37 1.06 4.87 -1.80
N PHE A 38 0.67 6.13 -1.65
CA PHE A 38 -0.74 6.54 -1.69
C PHE A 38 -1.36 6.36 -3.08
N TRP A 39 -0.62 6.71 -4.14
CA TRP A 39 -1.06 6.52 -5.52
C TRP A 39 -1.24 5.04 -5.86
N PHE A 40 -0.39 4.16 -5.33
CA PHE A 40 -0.52 2.71 -5.50
C PHE A 40 -1.78 2.17 -4.82
N ILE A 41 -2.09 2.58 -3.60
CA ILE A 41 -3.34 2.18 -2.92
C ILE A 41 -4.55 2.67 -3.70
N LEU A 42 -4.54 3.95 -4.11
CA LEU A 42 -5.65 4.56 -4.85
C LEU A 42 -5.86 3.86 -6.21
N TRP A 43 -4.78 3.64 -6.96
CA TRP A 43 -4.82 2.95 -8.25
C TRP A 43 -5.31 1.51 -8.13
N THR A 44 -4.88 0.80 -7.09
CA THR A 44 -5.31 -0.59 -6.83
C THR A 44 -6.79 -0.67 -6.45
N GLY A 45 -7.28 0.28 -5.65
CA GLY A 45 -8.71 0.38 -5.32
C GLY A 45 -9.56 0.68 -6.56
N CYS A 46 -9.13 1.65 -7.38
CA CYS A 46 -9.82 2.00 -8.62
C CYS A 46 -9.81 0.84 -9.63
N SER A 47 -8.70 0.13 -9.79
CA SER A 47 -8.61 -1.00 -10.72
C SER A 47 -9.49 -2.17 -10.29
N MET A 48 -9.56 -2.46 -8.99
CA MET A 48 -10.49 -3.46 -8.46
C MET A 48 -11.94 -3.09 -8.73
N TYR A 49 -12.33 -1.84 -8.45
CA TYR A 49 -13.69 -1.36 -8.65
C TYR A 49 -14.12 -1.40 -10.13
N ILE A 50 -13.26 -0.94 -11.04
CA ILE A 50 -13.54 -0.95 -12.48
C ILE A 50 -13.65 -2.38 -13.00
N SER A 51 -12.72 -3.26 -12.64
CA SER A 51 -12.76 -4.63 -13.13
C SER A 51 -13.91 -5.45 -12.54
N ASP A 52 -14.36 -5.18 -11.31
CA ASP A 52 -15.56 -5.81 -10.75
C ASP A 52 -16.84 -5.40 -11.50
N TYR A 53 -16.88 -4.14 -11.96
CA TYR A 53 -18.01 -3.61 -12.74
C TYR A 53 -18.02 -4.06 -14.21
N VAL A 54 -16.84 -4.30 -14.81
CA VAL A 54 -16.69 -4.47 -16.26
C VAL A 54 -16.44 -5.93 -16.68
N LEU A 55 -15.79 -6.76 -15.86
CA LEU A 55 -15.46 -8.13 -16.25
C LEU A 55 -16.33 -9.16 -15.52
N GLN A 56 -17.05 -9.98 -16.29
CA GLN A 56 -17.48 -11.31 -15.83
C GLN A 56 -16.24 -12.21 -15.73
N GLU A 57 -15.51 -12.09 -14.62
CA GLU A 57 -14.28 -12.84 -14.39
C GLU A 57 -14.56 -14.31 -14.08
N SER A 58 -13.73 -15.18 -14.65
CA SER A 58 -13.63 -16.57 -14.21
C SER A 58 -12.99 -16.66 -12.82
N ASP A 59 -13.33 -17.69 -12.03
CA ASP A 59 -12.82 -17.88 -10.66
C ASP A 59 -11.28 -17.78 -10.55
N PHE A 60 -10.57 -18.21 -11.61
CA PHE A 60 -9.10 -18.15 -11.66
C PHE A 60 -8.58 -16.71 -11.86
N GLN A 61 -9.22 -15.91 -12.72
CA GLN A 61 -8.86 -14.50 -12.90
C GLN A 61 -9.16 -13.68 -11.66
N TRP A 62 -10.29 -13.95 -11.01
CA TRP A 62 -10.65 -13.34 -9.73
C TRP A 62 -9.58 -13.62 -8.65
N GLY A 63 -9.09 -14.85 -8.56
CA GLY A 63 -8.02 -15.23 -7.62
C GLY A 63 -6.69 -14.49 -7.89
N ILE A 64 -6.27 -14.39 -9.15
CA ILE A 64 -5.06 -13.66 -9.53
C ILE A 64 -5.20 -12.17 -9.20
N LYS A 65 -6.35 -11.57 -9.55
CA LYS A 65 -6.63 -10.16 -9.31
C LYS A 65 -6.66 -9.82 -7.82
N MET A 66 -7.26 -10.68 -6.99
CA MET A 66 -7.21 -10.57 -5.55
C MET A 66 -5.78 -10.66 -5.01
N GLY A 67 -4.99 -11.62 -5.49
CA GLY A 67 -3.59 -11.77 -5.08
C GLY A 67 -2.75 -10.52 -5.42
N VAL A 68 -2.89 -10.00 -6.63
CA VAL A 68 -2.22 -8.76 -7.07
C VAL A 68 -2.67 -7.58 -6.22
N ALA A 69 -3.96 -7.41 -5.99
CA ALA A 69 -4.45 -6.28 -5.20
C ALA A 69 -3.97 -6.32 -3.74
N ILE A 70 -3.94 -7.50 -3.12
CA ILE A 70 -3.43 -7.69 -1.76
C ILE A 70 -1.94 -7.31 -1.68
N LEU A 71 -1.14 -7.75 -2.67
CA LEU A 71 0.27 -7.39 -2.77
C LEU A 71 0.47 -5.88 -2.95
N MET A 72 -0.21 -5.27 -3.93
CA MET A 72 -0.08 -3.85 -4.23
C MET A 72 -0.53 -2.97 -3.07
N THR A 73 -1.63 -3.35 -2.41
CA THR A 73 -2.13 -2.65 -1.21
C THR A 73 -1.17 -2.82 -0.04
N GLY A 74 -0.63 -4.03 0.20
CA GLY A 74 0.37 -4.28 1.24
C GLY A 74 1.64 -3.46 1.05
N ILE A 75 2.12 -3.36 -0.19
CA ILE A 75 3.26 -2.51 -0.54
C ILE A 75 2.92 -1.04 -0.27
N GLY A 76 1.79 -0.54 -0.77
CA GLY A 76 1.37 0.85 -0.53
C GLY A 76 1.23 1.19 0.96
N VAL A 77 0.66 0.28 1.75
CA VAL A 77 0.52 0.43 3.20
C VAL A 77 1.88 0.42 3.90
N ALA A 78 2.86 -0.38 3.44
CA ALA A 78 4.23 -0.30 3.96
C ALA A 78 4.85 1.08 3.75
N PHE A 79 4.68 1.65 2.54
CA PHE A 79 5.18 2.98 2.20
C PHE A 79 4.55 4.07 3.06
N VAL A 80 3.22 4.11 3.13
CA VAL A 80 2.47 5.09 3.94
C VAL A 80 2.74 4.89 5.43
N GLY A 81 2.81 3.65 5.90
CA GLY A 81 3.06 3.30 7.30
C GLY A 81 4.44 3.73 7.78
N ARG A 82 5.50 3.46 7.00
CA ARG A 82 6.86 3.97 7.31
C ARG A 82 6.91 5.49 7.28
N GLN A 83 6.23 6.12 6.33
CA GLN A 83 6.19 7.59 6.26
C GLN A 83 5.50 8.19 7.49
N LEU A 84 4.37 7.63 7.92
CA LEU A 84 3.70 8.01 9.17
C LEU A 84 4.61 7.82 10.39
N MET A 85 5.30 6.69 10.48
CA MET A 85 6.21 6.39 11.58
C MET A 85 7.38 7.39 11.63
N TYR A 86 7.92 7.78 10.46
CA TYR A 86 8.95 8.80 10.36
C TYR A 86 8.43 10.19 10.77
N ASP A 87 7.26 10.62 10.27
CA ASP A 87 6.64 11.90 10.63
C ASP A 87 6.34 11.98 12.13
N LEU A 88 5.83 10.89 12.73
CA LEU A 88 5.62 10.77 14.18
C LEU A 88 6.93 10.90 14.96
N LYS A 89 7.99 10.21 14.52
CA LYS A 89 9.31 10.26 15.18
C LYS A 89 9.93 11.65 15.14
N HIS A 90 9.67 12.42 14.09
CA HIS A 90 10.20 13.77 13.91
C HIS A 90 9.24 14.89 14.35
N LYS A 91 8.12 14.54 15.00
CA LYS A 91 7.04 15.48 15.39
C LYS A 91 6.59 16.40 14.25
N LYS A 92 6.65 15.93 13.00
CA LYS A 92 6.12 16.65 11.84
C LYS A 92 4.67 16.24 11.66
N LEU A 93 3.81 17.19 11.28
CA LEU A 93 2.44 16.87 10.89
C LEU A 93 2.50 15.95 9.66
N PRO A 94 1.73 14.85 9.66
CA PRO A 94 1.72 13.93 8.53
C PRO A 94 1.31 14.73 7.29
N PHE A 95 2.05 14.57 6.19
CA PHE A 95 1.80 15.24 4.89
C PHE A 95 2.02 16.76 4.83
N GLN A 96 2.54 17.42 5.88
CA GLN A 96 2.99 18.82 5.78
C GLN A 96 4.52 18.89 5.75
N ARG A 97 5.09 18.88 4.54
CA ARG A 97 6.48 19.26 4.30
C ARG A 97 6.49 20.39 3.27
N LYS A 98 6.95 21.57 3.69
CA LYS A 98 7.22 22.71 2.82
C LYS A 98 8.45 22.45 1.97
#